data_AF-A0A957UVU2-F1
#
_entry.id   AF-A0A957UVU2-F1
#
_cell.length_a   1.000
_cell.length_b   1.000
_cell.length_c   1.000
_cell.angle_alpha   90.00
_cell.angle_beta   90.00
_cell.angle_gamma   90.00
#
_symmetry.space_group_name_H-M   'P 1'
#
loop_
_entity.id
_entity.type
_entity.pdbx_description
1 polymer ?
#
loop_
_entity_poly.entity_id
_entity_poly.type
_entity_poly.pdbx_seq_one_letter_code
_entity_poly.pdbx_strand_id
1 'polypeptide(L)'
;VTAHTLMQDERERIIAGLQDALDQVKTLRGLLHTCAQCKKVRDEQGLWVALDQYVRTHTDAEFSHGLCPECTHELYPELYAMREQQKAAILDYLNEQGGSNLDAVSEAIGLSKSSMLRRLESLIQDGRVEEVQENGMPIFRMAQPQP
;
A
#
# COMPACT_ATOMS: atom_id res chain seq x y z
N VAL A 1 19.60 -17.64 -46.19
CA VAL A 1 19.32 -17.20 -44.80
C VAL A 1 20.49 -17.66 -43.97
N THR A 2 21.26 -16.73 -43.42
CA THR A 2 22.65 -16.89 -42.97
C THR A 2 22.75 -17.28 -41.49
N ALA A 3 23.84 -17.96 -41.12
CA ALA A 3 24.12 -18.44 -39.75
C ALA A 3 23.97 -17.38 -38.64
N HIS A 4 24.15 -16.10 -38.98
CA HIS A 4 23.94 -14.98 -38.07
C HIS A 4 22.49 -14.87 -37.56
N THR A 5 21.50 -15.09 -38.41
CA THR A 5 20.08 -15.02 -38.03
C THR A 5 19.73 -16.15 -37.06
N LEU A 6 20.26 -17.35 -37.28
CA LEU A 6 20.06 -18.50 -36.37
C LEU A 6 20.66 -18.24 -34.98
N MET A 7 21.82 -17.59 -34.91
CA MET A 7 22.45 -17.21 -33.63
C MET A 7 21.67 -16.12 -32.89
N GLN A 8 21.04 -15.19 -33.61
CA GLN A 8 20.18 -14.18 -33.01
C GLN A 8 18.90 -14.80 -32.45
N ASP A 9 18.25 -15.69 -33.19
CA ASP A 9 17.04 -16.40 -32.76
C ASP A 9 17.29 -17.26 -31.51
N GLU A 10 18.44 -17.96 -31.46
CA GLU A 10 18.84 -18.77 -30.31
C GLU A 10 19.11 -17.90 -29.08
N ARG A 11 19.79 -16.76 -29.26
CA ARG A 11 20.05 -15.80 -28.19
C ARG A 11 18.75 -15.21 -27.64
N GLU A 12 17.80 -14.86 -28.50
CA GLU A 12 16.50 -14.33 -28.08
C GLU A 12 15.67 -15.37 -27.33
N ARG A 13 15.69 -16.64 -27.77
CA ARG A 13 15.06 -17.74 -27.02
C ARG A 13 15.66 -17.93 -25.64
N ILE A 14 16.98 -17.91 -25.54
CA ILE A 14 17.67 -18.06 -24.25
C ILE A 14 17.37 -16.86 -23.35
N ILE A 15 17.37 -15.64 -23.87
CA ILE A 15 16.99 -14.44 -23.11
C ILE A 15 15.55 -14.54 -22.62
N ALA A 16 14.61 -14.93 -23.48
CA ALA A 16 13.21 -15.11 -23.11
C ALA A 16 13.04 -16.23 -22.06
N GLY A 17 13.77 -17.34 -22.19
CA GLY A 17 13.77 -18.42 -21.20
C GLY A 17 14.37 -18.03 -19.86
N LEU A 18 15.43 -17.21 -19.86
CA LEU A 18 16.03 -16.66 -18.64
C LEU A 18 15.10 -15.63 -17.98
N GLN A 19 14.40 -14.81 -18.77
CA GLN A 19 13.41 -13.84 -18.28
C GLN A 19 12.20 -14.56 -17.68
N ASP A 20 11.66 -15.57 -18.36
CA ASP A 20 10.54 -16.38 -17.83
C ASP A 20 10.94 -17.14 -16.56
N ALA A 21 12.14 -17.71 -16.51
CA ALA A 21 12.66 -18.33 -15.29
C ALA A 21 12.83 -17.32 -14.15
N LEU A 22 13.30 -16.09 -14.45
CA LEU A 22 13.45 -15.03 -13.46
C LEU A 22 12.10 -14.53 -12.94
N ASP A 23 11.10 -14.39 -13.80
CA ASP A 23 9.75 -13.96 -13.44
C ASP A 23 9.01 -15.03 -12.63
N GLN A 24 9.29 -16.31 -12.88
CA GLN A 24 8.76 -17.42 -12.09
C GLN A 24 9.38 -17.53 -10.69
N VAL A 25 10.64 -17.13 -10.50
CA VAL A 25 11.30 -17.09 -9.18
C VAL A 25 10.76 -15.97 -8.28
N LYS A 26 10.13 -14.94 -8.85
CA LYS A 26 9.68 -13.73 -8.13
C LYS A 26 8.25 -13.74 -7.61
N THR A 27 7.52 -14.87 -7.72
CA THR A 27 6.13 -14.94 -7.25
C THR A 27 5.90 -16.08 -6.26
N LEU A 28 5.24 -15.76 -5.14
CA LEU A 28 4.62 -16.74 -4.23
C LEU A 28 3.56 -17.54 -4.99
N ARG A 29 3.96 -18.60 -5.69
CA ARG A 29 3.04 -19.55 -6.33
C ARG A 29 2.87 -20.76 -5.42
N GLY A 30 1.63 -21.11 -5.09
CA GLY A 30 1.30 -22.36 -4.38
C GLY A 30 0.58 -22.18 -3.03
N LEU A 31 0.28 -23.31 -2.40
CA LEU A 31 -0.37 -23.38 -1.08
C LEU A 31 0.68 -23.26 0.02
N LEU A 32 0.64 -22.18 0.81
CA LEU A 32 1.50 -22.04 2.00
C LEU A 32 0.97 -22.90 3.15
N HIS A 33 1.81 -23.79 3.66
CA HIS A 33 1.52 -24.53 4.87
C HIS A 33 1.73 -23.63 6.09
N THR A 34 0.64 -23.17 6.70
CA THR A 34 0.69 -22.27 7.87
C THR A 34 0.20 -22.95 9.14
N CYS A 35 0.73 -22.51 10.29
CA CYS A 35 0.28 -22.97 11.59
C CYS A 35 -1.06 -22.31 11.91
N ALA A 36 -2.11 -23.11 12.18
CA ALA A 36 -3.43 -22.59 12.47
C ALA A 36 -3.46 -21.68 13.72
N GLN A 37 -2.58 -21.93 14.70
CA GLN A 37 -2.51 -21.19 15.95
C GLN A 37 -1.68 -19.90 15.84
N CYS A 38 -0.42 -19.99 15.43
CA CYS A 38 0.52 -18.86 15.47
C CYS A 38 0.82 -18.23 14.09
N LYS A 39 0.19 -18.75 13.02
CA LYS A 39 0.29 -18.25 11.64
C LYS A 39 1.70 -18.26 11.02
N LYS A 40 2.68 -18.89 11.66
CA LYS A 40 3.99 -19.18 11.06
C LYS A 40 3.85 -20.01 9.78
N VAL A 41 4.75 -19.81 8.83
CA VAL A 41 4.82 -20.55 7.56
C VAL A 41 5.86 -21.65 7.69
N ARG A 42 5.57 -22.83 7.14
CA ARG A 42 6.56 -23.90 6.98
C ARG A 42 7.31 -23.69 5.68
N ASP A 43 8.62 -23.47 5.76
CA ASP A 43 9.48 -23.27 4.59
C ASP A 43 9.86 -24.58 3.89
N GLU A 44 10.63 -24.47 2.81
CA GLU A 44 11.10 -25.60 1.99
C GLU A 44 12.05 -26.54 2.76
N GLN A 45 12.73 -26.02 3.79
CA GLN A 45 13.58 -26.82 4.69
C GLN A 45 12.77 -27.48 5.81
N GLY A 46 11.46 -27.22 5.85
CA GLY A 46 10.53 -27.77 6.82
C GLY A 46 10.50 -27.03 8.16
N LEU A 47 11.16 -25.87 8.27
CA LEU A 47 11.22 -25.04 9.47
C LEU A 47 10.02 -24.10 9.55
N TRP A 48 9.62 -23.74 10.77
CA TRP A 48 8.53 -22.78 11.02
C TRP A 48 9.08 -21.36 11.20
N VAL A 49 8.89 -20.53 10.19
CA VAL A 49 9.35 -19.14 10.15
C VAL A 49 8.17 -18.16 10.24
N ALA A 50 8.47 -16.91 10.61
CA ALA A 50 7.45 -15.86 10.61
C ALA A 50 7.00 -15.54 9.17
N LEU A 51 5.75 -15.10 8.99
CA LEU A 51 5.19 -14.85 7.65
C LEU A 51 5.94 -13.72 6.94
N ASP A 52 6.22 -12.62 7.64
CA ASP A 52 6.98 -11.49 7.13
C ASP A 52 8.40 -11.90 6.71
N GLN A 53 9.06 -12.74 7.51
CA GLN A 53 10.36 -13.33 7.16
C GLN A 53 10.25 -14.17 5.88
N TYR A 54 9.27 -15.07 5.80
CA TYR A 54 9.08 -15.91 4.61
C TYR A 54 8.85 -15.08 3.35
N VAL A 55 7.96 -14.10 3.40
CA VAL A 55 7.64 -13.24 2.24
C VAL A 55 8.86 -12.41 1.82
N ARG A 56 9.62 -11.83 2.76
CA ARG A 56 10.86 -11.09 2.46
C ARG A 56 11.93 -11.96 1.80
N THR A 57 12.00 -13.24 2.13
CA THR A 57 12.97 -14.17 1.53
C THR A 57 12.59 -14.58 0.11
N HIS A 58 11.30 -14.60 -0.23
CA HIS A 58 10.80 -15.14 -1.51
C HIS A 58 10.23 -14.08 -2.46
N THR A 59 10.24 -12.80 -2.08
CA THR A 59 9.71 -11.69 -2.90
C THR A 59 10.53 -10.42 -2.67
N ASP A 60 10.38 -9.44 -3.55
CA ASP A 60 10.96 -8.09 -3.38
C ASP A 60 10.14 -7.21 -2.39
N ALA A 61 9.24 -7.80 -1.59
CA ALA A 61 8.38 -7.05 -0.68
C ALA A 61 9.08 -6.65 0.63
N GLU A 62 8.89 -5.39 1.03
CA GLU A 62 9.27 -4.89 2.34
C GLU A 62 8.08 -4.78 3.28
N PHE A 63 8.30 -4.99 4.58
CA PHE A 63 7.27 -4.85 5.61
C PHE A 63 7.54 -3.63 6.47
N SER A 64 6.56 -2.72 6.51
CA SER A 64 6.47 -1.70 7.55
C SER A 64 5.63 -2.23 8.72
N HIS A 65 5.94 -1.78 9.93
CA HIS A 65 5.19 -2.17 11.12
C HIS A 65 4.24 -1.03 11.51
N GLY A 66 2.94 -1.34 11.59
CA GLY A 66 1.90 -0.42 12.00
C GLY A 66 0.78 -1.16 12.74
N LEU A 67 -0.09 -0.39 13.40
CA LEU A 67 -1.32 -0.91 13.99
C LEU A 67 -2.48 -0.52 13.08
N CYS A 68 -3.35 -1.49 12.78
CA CYS A 68 -4.61 -1.21 12.10
C CYS A 68 -5.55 -0.38 13.01
N PRO A 69 -6.61 0.21 12.45
CA PRO A 69 -7.59 0.98 13.23
C PRO A 69 -8.20 0.18 14.37
N GLU A 70 -8.51 -1.10 14.16
CA GLU A 70 -9.12 -1.96 15.19
C GLU A 70 -8.16 -2.19 16.36
N CYS A 71 -6.91 -2.59 16.07
CA CYS A 71 -5.89 -2.77 17.11
C CYS A 71 -5.56 -1.47 17.83
N THR A 72 -5.56 -0.33 17.13
CA THR A 72 -5.35 0.97 17.77
C THR A 72 -6.51 1.32 18.70
N HIS A 73 -7.75 1.06 18.29
CA HIS A 73 -8.94 1.30 19.10
C HIS A 73 -8.95 0.44 20.37
N GLU A 74 -8.60 -0.86 20.25
CA GLU A 74 -8.58 -1.79 21.38
C GLU A 74 -7.45 -1.48 22.38
N LEU A 75 -6.23 -1.27 21.89
CA LEU A 75 -5.05 -1.11 22.75
C LEU A 75 -4.83 0.34 23.22
N TYR A 76 -5.27 1.33 22.44
CA TYR A 76 -5.00 2.75 22.66
C TYR A 76 -6.23 3.63 22.34
N PRO A 77 -7.34 3.49 23.07
CA PRO A 77 -8.61 4.17 22.76
C PRO A 77 -8.49 5.70 22.72
N GLU A 78 -7.70 6.30 23.62
CA GLU A 78 -7.47 7.75 23.63
C GLU A 78 -6.76 8.25 22.36
N LEU A 79 -5.76 7.49 21.90
CA LEU A 79 -5.05 7.80 20.66
C LEU A 79 -5.97 7.64 19.44
N TYR A 80 -6.85 6.64 19.46
CA TYR A 80 -7.85 6.45 18.42
C TYR A 80 -8.84 7.62 18.37
N ALA A 81 -9.42 8.01 19.50
CA ALA A 81 -10.34 9.14 19.60
C ALA A 81 -9.71 10.44 19.08
N MET A 82 -8.45 10.72 19.46
CA MET A 82 -7.73 11.89 18.96
C MET A 82 -7.53 11.85 17.43
N ARG A 83 -7.26 10.68 16.85
CA ARG A 83 -7.13 10.53 15.39
C ARG A 83 -8.46 10.76 14.67
N GLU A 84 -9.56 10.27 15.23
CA GLU A 84 -10.89 10.48 14.66
C GLU A 84 -11.32 11.95 14.76
N GLN A 85 -10.99 12.65 15.85
CA GLN A 85 -11.21 14.10 15.96
C GLN A 85 -10.44 14.86 14.88
N GLN A 86 -9.19 14.48 14.59
CA GLN A 86 -8.41 15.10 13.52
C GLN A 86 -9.02 14.84 12.13
N LYS A 87 -9.53 13.63 11.87
CA LYS A 87 -10.25 13.33 10.63
C LYS A 87 -11.53 14.17 10.49
N ALA A 88 -12.29 14.33 11.57
CA ALA A 88 -13.48 15.19 11.57
C ALA A 88 -13.11 16.63 11.22
N ALA A 89 -12.07 17.19 11.85
CA ALA A 89 -11.59 18.54 11.57
C ALA A 89 -11.15 18.73 10.10
N ILE A 90 -10.51 17.73 9.49
CA ILE A 90 -10.16 17.75 8.05
C ILE A 90 -11.42 17.84 7.19
N LEU A 91 -12.44 17.03 7.50
CA LEU A 91 -13.67 16.99 6.72
C LEU A 91 -14.46 18.29 6.83
N ASP A 92 -14.57 18.83 8.04
CA ASP A 92 -15.22 20.12 8.27
C ASP A 92 -14.53 21.22 7.45
N TYR A 93 -13.20 21.28 7.51
CA TYR A 93 -12.40 22.22 6.71
C TYR A 93 -12.61 22.04 5.21
N LEU A 94 -12.53 20.81 4.69
CA LEU A 94 -12.70 20.54 3.26
C LEU A 94 -14.12 20.88 2.78
N ASN A 95 -15.12 20.60 3.61
CA ASN A 95 -16.50 20.94 3.32
C ASN A 95 -16.71 22.46 3.27
N GLU A 96 -16.12 23.21 4.21
CA GLU A 96 -16.18 24.68 4.24
C GLU A 96 -15.46 25.34 3.06
N GLN A 97 -14.30 24.81 2.65
CA GLN A 97 -13.52 25.37 1.55
C GLN A 97 -13.97 24.89 0.16
N GLY A 98 -14.81 23.85 0.07
CA GLY A 98 -15.19 23.22 -1.20
C GLY A 98 -14.06 22.42 -1.88
N GLY A 99 -12.89 22.36 -1.25
CA GLY A 99 -11.70 21.65 -1.70
C GLY A 99 -10.41 22.43 -1.38
N SER A 100 -9.33 21.72 -1.08
CA SER A 100 -8.05 22.36 -0.74
C SER A 100 -6.84 21.46 -1.05
N ASN A 101 -5.67 22.06 -1.25
CA ASN A 101 -4.42 21.32 -1.47
C ASN A 101 -3.83 20.80 -0.15
N LEU A 102 -2.89 19.86 -0.24
CA LEU A 102 -2.25 19.23 0.93
C LEU A 102 -1.66 20.25 1.92
N ASP A 103 -1.00 21.29 1.40
CA ASP A 103 -0.27 22.25 2.23
C ASP A 103 -1.23 23.09 3.07
N ALA A 104 -2.30 23.60 2.44
CA ALA A 104 -3.31 24.40 3.12
C ALA A 104 -4.08 23.60 4.18
N VAL A 105 -4.46 22.35 3.89
CA VAL A 105 -5.11 21.48 4.89
C VAL A 105 -4.14 21.17 6.05
N SER A 106 -2.88 20.87 5.72
CA SER A 106 -1.83 20.57 6.71
C SER A 106 -1.61 21.73 7.68
N GLU A 107 -1.56 22.96 7.18
CA GLU A 107 -1.41 24.18 7.97
C GLU A 107 -2.66 24.44 8.83
N ALA A 108 -3.86 24.31 8.26
CA ALA A 108 -5.12 24.56 8.98
C ALA A 108 -5.34 23.63 10.17
N ILE A 109 -5.02 22.35 10.02
CA ILE A 109 -5.24 21.33 11.06
C ILE A 109 -4.02 21.19 12.01
N GLY A 110 -2.88 21.80 11.65
CA GLY A 110 -1.65 21.76 12.46
C GLY A 110 -0.96 20.39 12.46
N LEU A 111 -1.03 19.65 11.35
CA LEU A 111 -0.34 18.36 11.19
C LEU A 111 0.86 18.50 10.26
N SER A 112 1.83 17.59 10.36
CA SER A 112 2.86 17.46 9.34
C SER A 112 2.25 16.98 8.02
N LYS A 113 2.84 17.37 6.88
CA LYS A 113 2.37 16.93 5.55
C LYS A 113 2.24 15.40 5.45
N SER A 114 3.20 14.65 6.00
CA SER A 114 3.17 13.18 6.05
C SER A 114 2.06 12.60 6.92
N SER A 115 1.69 13.28 8.02
CA SER A 115 0.59 12.84 8.88
C SER A 115 -0.78 13.23 8.32
N MET A 116 -0.83 14.36 7.62
CA MET A 116 -2.01 14.81 6.87
C MET A 116 -2.28 13.86 5.69
N LEU A 117 -1.27 13.56 4.88
CA LEU A 117 -1.39 12.67 3.72
C LEU A 117 -1.96 11.31 4.12
N ARG A 118 -1.41 10.66 5.17
CA ARG A 118 -1.96 9.38 5.67
C ARG A 118 -3.43 9.45 6.11
N ARG A 119 -3.89 10.60 6.62
CA ARG A 119 -5.29 10.79 7.02
C ARG A 119 -6.17 11.00 5.80
N LEU A 120 -5.72 11.78 4.83
CA LEU A 120 -6.41 11.95 3.55
C LEU A 120 -6.51 10.62 2.81
N GLU A 121 -5.44 9.83 2.73
CA GLU A 121 -5.44 8.48 2.17
C GLU A 121 -6.47 7.57 2.87
N SER A 122 -6.52 7.61 4.21
CA SER A 122 -7.56 6.89 4.97
C SER A 122 -8.98 7.38 4.64
N LEU A 123 -9.20 8.69 4.53
CA LEU A 123 -10.52 9.24 4.20
C LEU A 123 -10.94 8.95 2.75
N ILE A 124 -9.98 8.86 1.83
CA ILE A 124 -10.19 8.44 0.44
C ILE A 124 -10.57 6.97 0.39
N GLN A 125 -9.84 6.11 1.12
CA GLN A 125 -10.16 4.69 1.23
C GLN A 125 -11.56 4.46 1.84
N ASP A 126 -11.95 5.30 2.81
CA ASP A 126 -13.29 5.29 3.43
C ASP A 126 -14.38 5.91 2.52
N GLY A 127 -14.01 6.45 1.34
CA GLY A 127 -14.94 7.06 0.38
C GLY A 127 -15.53 8.41 0.82
N ARG A 128 -14.91 9.09 1.78
CA ARG A 128 -15.39 10.37 2.34
C ARG A 128 -14.79 11.59 1.64
N VAL A 129 -13.58 11.42 1.12
CA VAL A 129 -12.81 12.45 0.39
C VAL A 129 -12.41 11.87 -0.96
N GLU A 130 -12.35 12.72 -1.98
CA GLU A 130 -11.75 12.40 -3.27
C GLU A 130 -10.56 13.32 -3.54
N GLU A 131 -9.56 12.81 -4.27
CA GLU A 131 -8.48 13.60 -4.82
C GLU A 131 -8.77 13.89 -6.29
N VAL A 132 -8.70 15.16 -6.66
CA VAL A 132 -8.90 15.63 -8.03
C VAL A 132 -7.73 16.49 -8.49
N GLN A 133 -7.45 16.49 -9.78
CA GLN A 133 -6.40 17.31 -10.37
C GLN A 133 -6.99 18.62 -10.87
N GLU A 134 -6.61 19.75 -10.28
CA GLU A 134 -7.01 21.08 -10.72
C GLU A 134 -5.77 21.93 -11.00
N ASN A 135 -5.65 22.45 -12.23
CA ASN A 135 -4.50 23.24 -12.67
C ASN A 135 -3.14 22.54 -12.44
N GLY A 136 -3.10 21.21 -12.51
CA GLY A 136 -1.90 20.40 -12.31
C GLY A 136 -1.50 20.20 -10.84
N MET A 137 -2.37 20.53 -9.90
CA MET A 137 -2.15 20.30 -8.47
C MET A 137 -3.25 19.39 -7.89
N PRO A 138 -2.89 18.50 -6.94
CA PRO A 138 -3.87 17.66 -6.23
C PRO A 138 -4.68 18.51 -5.26
N ILE A 139 -6.00 18.48 -5.42
CA ILE A 139 -6.99 19.09 -4.55
C ILE A 139 -7.83 17.98 -3.93
N PHE A 140 -7.96 18.02 -2.61
CA PHE A 140 -8.79 17.13 -1.83
C PHE A 140 -10.13 17.80 -1.57
N ARG A 141 -11.24 17.11 -1.79
CA ARG A 141 -12.59 17.62 -1.50
C ARG A 141 -13.51 16.50 -1.03
N MET A 142 -14.68 16.86 -0.53
CA MET A 142 -15.71 15.88 -0.15
C MET A 142 -16.06 15.01 -1.36
N ALA A 143 -16.06 13.69 -1.18
CA ALA A 143 -16.49 12.77 -2.23
C ALA A 143 -17.96 13.04 -2.56
N GLN A 144 -18.28 13.22 -3.84
CA GLN A 144 -19.67 13.33 -4.25
C GLN A 144 -20.35 11.96 -4.15
N PRO A 145 -21.62 11.88 -3.71
CA PRO A 145 -22.35 10.63 -3.76
C PRO A 145 -22.39 10.13 -5.21
N GLN A 146 -21.88 8.92 -5.45
CA GLN A 146 -21.94 8.31 -6.77
C GLN A 146 -23.42 8.11 -7.16
N PRO A 147 -23.80 8.45 -8.40
CA PRO A 147 -25.17 8.28 -8.89
C PRO A 147 -25.60 6.81 -8.99
#